data_AF-A0A8I2G935-F1
#
_entry.id   AF-A0A8I2G935-F1
#
_cell.length_a   1.000
_cell.length_b   1.000
_cell.length_c   1.000
_cell.angle_alpha   90.00
_cell.angle_beta   90.00
_cell.angle_gamma   90.00
#
_symmetry.space_group_name_H-M   'P 1'
#
loop_
_entity.id
_entity.type
_entity.pdbx_description
1 polymer ?
#
loop_
_entity_poly.entity_id
_entity_poly.type
_entity_poly.pdbx_seq_one_letter_code
_entity_poly.pdbx_strand_id
1 'polypeptide(L)'
;MTVDENRLFVFSGRQEDFIIRVFDTDGRLLKPVTMEYQRPKWTDTFKKEVTQWAKQWTRFRGLPVEVEKLLEFPRYLPAIRNVIAKDSNVYVQTYKKKNNRSEFFIFDRNGKMVNKLFLPDASPYKVKTNPDITFTITGNKYYYLVENLEKEEWELHETSL
;
A
#
# COMPACT_ATOMS: atom_id res chain seq x y z
N MET A 1 -0.90 2.20 9.78
CA MET A 1 -0.09 1.97 10.99
C MET A 1 0.14 0.49 11.09
N THR A 2 1.35 0.07 11.44
CA THR A 2 1.69 -1.35 11.67
C THR A 2 2.57 -1.45 12.90
N VAL A 3 2.53 -2.60 13.57
CA VAL A 3 3.29 -2.89 14.79
C VAL A 3 4.20 -4.08 14.52
N ASP A 4 5.46 -3.99 14.98
CA ASP A 4 6.37 -5.13 15.05
C ASP A 4 7.10 -5.06 16.41
N GLU A 5 6.94 -6.11 17.21
CA GLU A 5 7.43 -6.18 18.60
C GLU A 5 7.07 -4.93 19.42
N ASN A 6 8.08 -4.09 19.71
CA ASN A 6 8.00 -2.91 20.58
C ASN A 6 8.08 -1.59 19.78
N ARG A 7 7.74 -1.63 18.49
CA ARG A 7 7.79 -0.44 17.63
C ARG A 7 6.49 -0.23 16.86
N LEU A 8 6.09 1.03 16.80
CA LEU A 8 4.95 1.52 16.04
C LEU A 8 5.44 2.23 14.78
N PHE A 9 4.98 1.77 13.61
CA PHE A 9 5.30 2.40 12.33
C PHE A 9 4.07 3.14 11.80
N VAL A 10 4.21 4.47 11.73
CA VAL A 10 3.15 5.39 11.32
C VAL A 10 3.58 6.10 10.05
N PHE A 11 2.79 5.97 9.01
CA PHE A 11 2.97 6.69 7.76
C PHE A 11 1.71 7.47 7.44
N SER A 12 1.89 8.63 6.80
CA SER A 12 0.80 9.42 6.26
C SER A 12 0.69 9.14 4.77
N GLY A 13 -0.45 8.61 4.34
CA GLY A 13 -0.75 8.45 2.92
C GLY A 13 -1.17 9.75 2.23
N ARG A 14 -1.02 10.93 2.85
CA ARG A 14 -1.39 12.22 2.27
C ARG A 14 -0.13 12.94 1.81
N GLN A 15 -0.01 13.19 0.50
CA GLN A 15 0.92 14.12 -0.20
C GLN A 15 2.29 14.45 0.46
N GLU A 16 2.79 13.59 1.33
CA GLU A 16 4.07 13.70 2.01
C GLU A 16 5.13 13.03 1.14
N ASP A 17 6.36 13.38 1.42
CA ASP A 17 7.53 12.67 0.95
C ASP A 17 7.57 11.26 1.59
N PHE A 18 8.54 10.45 1.20
CA PHE A 18 8.68 9.09 1.72
C PHE A 18 9.15 9.14 3.18
N ILE A 19 8.21 9.20 4.12
CA ILE A 19 8.47 9.30 5.57
C ILE A 19 7.62 8.27 6.32
N ILE A 20 8.29 7.44 7.10
CA ILE A 20 7.66 6.54 8.08
C ILE A 20 8.19 6.96 9.45
N ARG A 21 7.29 7.50 10.28
CA ARG A 21 7.59 7.84 11.66
C ARG A 21 7.57 6.56 12.48
N VAL A 22 8.62 6.34 13.27
CA VAL A 22 8.79 5.14 14.09
C VAL A 22 8.71 5.58 15.54
N PHE A 23 7.87 4.94 16.34
CA PHE A 23 7.75 5.22 17.77
C PHE A 23 8.04 3.96 18.58
N ASP A 24 8.52 4.14 19.81
CA ASP A 24 8.53 3.06 20.81
C ASP A 24 7.13 2.81 21.39
N THR A 25 7.01 1.83 22.29
CA THR A 25 5.74 1.50 22.98
C THR A 25 5.25 2.59 23.92
N ASP A 26 6.14 3.51 24.34
CA ASP A 26 5.79 4.66 25.18
C ASP A 26 5.34 5.86 24.32
N GLY A 27 5.33 5.73 23.00
CA GLY A 27 4.96 6.78 22.06
C GLY A 27 6.08 7.81 21.80
N ARG A 28 7.33 7.54 22.22
CA ARG A 28 8.47 8.40 21.90
C ARG A 28 8.89 8.20 20.46
N LEU A 29 9.13 9.30 19.75
CA LEU A 29 9.62 9.27 18.38
C LEU A 29 11.06 8.73 18.33
N LEU A 30 11.25 7.61 17.66
CA LEU A 30 12.53 7.06 17.25
C LEU A 30 12.96 7.65 15.90
N LYS A 31 14.11 7.20 15.38
CA LYS A 31 14.60 7.63 14.06
C LYS A 31 13.58 7.26 12.96
N PRO A 32 13.07 8.21 12.17
CA PRO A 32 12.16 7.92 11.08
C PRO A 32 12.90 7.23 9.91
N VAL A 33 12.17 6.41 9.16
CA VAL A 33 12.63 5.90 7.87
C VAL A 33 12.30 6.93 6.80
N THR A 34 13.32 7.43 6.12
CA THR A 34 13.18 8.45 5.08
C THR A 34 14.00 8.06 3.85
N MET A 35 13.56 8.50 2.67
CA MET A 35 14.24 8.24 1.40
C MET A 35 13.82 9.29 0.37
N GLU A 36 14.73 9.69 -0.52
CA GLU A 36 14.34 10.45 -1.70
C GLU A 36 13.54 9.56 -2.66
N TYR A 37 12.32 9.96 -2.97
CA TYR A 37 11.43 9.16 -3.82
C TYR A 37 10.70 10.02 -4.84
N GLN A 38 10.85 9.67 -6.13
CA GLN A 38 10.12 10.33 -7.20
C GLN A 38 8.69 9.81 -7.26
N ARG A 39 7.75 10.59 -6.73
CA ARG A 39 6.33 10.25 -6.70
C ARG A 39 5.74 10.14 -8.12
N PRO A 40 4.98 9.08 -8.42
CA PRO A 40 4.29 8.98 -9.71
C PRO A 40 3.18 10.04 -9.81
N LYS A 41 2.97 10.57 -11.01
CA LYS A 41 1.84 11.47 -11.29
C LYS A 41 0.54 10.66 -11.34
N TRP A 42 -0.58 11.30 -11.02
CA TRP A 42 -1.88 10.75 -11.35
C TRP A 42 -2.07 10.74 -12.87
N THR A 43 -2.21 9.56 -13.47
CA THR A 43 -2.58 9.41 -14.88
C THR A 43 -4.08 9.39 -15.04
N ASP A 44 -4.60 9.79 -16.19
CA ASP A 44 -6.05 9.75 -16.43
C ASP A 44 -6.59 8.32 -16.43
N THR A 45 -5.79 7.34 -16.86
CA THR A 45 -6.09 5.91 -16.72
C THR A 45 -6.30 5.52 -15.26
N PHE A 46 -5.36 5.88 -14.38
CA PHE A 46 -5.48 5.53 -12.95
C PHE A 46 -6.65 6.25 -12.27
N LYS A 47 -6.94 7.51 -12.65
CA LYS A 47 -8.14 8.22 -12.16
C LYS A 47 -9.42 7.50 -12.56
N LYS A 48 -9.53 7.03 -13.81
CA LYS A 48 -10.68 6.26 -14.31
C LYS A 48 -10.83 4.95 -13.55
N GLU A 49 -9.74 4.21 -13.34
CA GLU A 49 -9.74 2.96 -12.56
C GLU A 49 -10.23 3.18 -11.13
N VAL A 50 -9.68 4.18 -10.42
CA VAL A 50 -10.12 4.52 -9.06
C VAL A 50 -11.58 4.93 -9.03
N THR A 51 -12.04 5.70 -10.01
CA THR A 51 -13.44 6.13 -10.12
C THR A 51 -14.37 4.94 -10.37
N GLN A 52 -14.02 4.04 -11.30
CA GLN A 52 -14.79 2.84 -11.60
C GLN A 52 -14.88 1.92 -10.37
N TRP A 53 -13.75 1.71 -9.71
CA TRP A 53 -13.70 0.94 -8.47
C TRP A 53 -14.55 1.57 -7.36
N ALA A 54 -14.48 2.90 -7.18
CA ALA A 54 -15.27 3.60 -6.19
C ALA A 54 -16.79 3.51 -6.46
N LYS A 55 -17.24 3.41 -7.72
CA LYS A 55 -18.65 3.19 -8.05
C LYS A 55 -19.17 1.81 -7.64
N GLN A 56 -18.29 0.81 -7.52
CA GLN A 56 -18.67 -0.57 -7.16
C GLN A 56 -18.86 -0.75 -5.65
N TRP A 57 -18.40 0.21 -4.84
CA TRP A 57 -18.49 0.16 -3.39
C TRP A 57 -19.92 0.23 -2.89
N THR A 58 -20.26 -0.69 -1.99
CA THR A 58 -21.60 -0.81 -1.36
C THR A 58 -22.09 0.50 -0.77
N ARG A 59 -21.19 1.33 -0.21
CA ARG A 59 -21.52 2.67 0.32
C ARG A 59 -22.00 3.67 -0.74
N PHE A 60 -21.65 3.47 -2.01
CA PHE A 60 -22.04 4.34 -3.13
C PHE A 60 -23.06 3.67 -4.07
N ARG A 61 -23.33 2.36 -3.91
CA ARG A 61 -24.36 1.66 -4.68
C ARG A 61 -25.74 2.27 -4.40
N GLY A 62 -26.44 2.67 -5.46
CA GLY A 62 -27.80 3.21 -5.38
C GLY A 62 -27.92 4.68 -5.00
N LEU A 63 -26.80 5.37 -4.71
CA LEU A 63 -26.82 6.82 -4.54
C LEU A 63 -26.75 7.51 -5.90
N PRO A 64 -27.59 8.52 -6.18
CA PRO A 64 -27.49 9.37 -7.38
C PRO A 64 -26.34 10.38 -7.23
N VAL A 65 -25.19 9.92 -6.73
CA VAL A 65 -24.02 10.75 -6.47
C VAL A 65 -23.03 10.50 -7.59
N GLU A 66 -22.65 11.58 -8.26
CA GLU A 66 -21.50 11.59 -9.14
C GLU A 66 -20.24 11.39 -8.29
N VAL A 67 -19.81 10.12 -8.14
CA VAL A 67 -18.65 9.70 -7.33
C VAL A 67 -17.41 10.52 -7.69
N GLU A 68 -17.27 10.93 -8.95
CA GLU A 68 -16.25 11.83 -9.45
C GLU A 68 -16.15 13.14 -8.65
N LYS A 69 -17.28 13.72 -8.23
CA LYS A 69 -17.32 14.98 -7.46
C LYS A 69 -16.83 14.81 -6.01
N LEU A 70 -16.79 13.57 -5.50
CA LEU A 70 -16.30 13.26 -4.15
C LEU A 70 -14.82 12.88 -4.13
N LEU A 71 -14.22 12.63 -5.29
CA LEU A 71 -12.83 12.20 -5.41
C LEU A 71 -11.91 13.38 -5.70
N GLU A 72 -10.91 13.55 -4.85
CA GLU A 72 -9.81 14.48 -5.13
C GLU A 72 -8.64 13.74 -5.76
N PHE A 73 -8.13 14.27 -6.87
CA PHE A 73 -6.97 13.74 -7.57
C PHE A 73 -5.82 14.77 -7.53
N PRO A 74 -4.93 14.67 -6.54
CA PRO A 74 -3.73 15.51 -6.48
C PRO A 74 -2.87 15.44 -7.75
N ARG A 75 -1.88 16.33 -7.86
CA ARG A 75 -0.91 16.27 -8.96
C ARG A 75 -0.06 14.99 -8.93
N TYR A 76 0.24 14.49 -7.74
CA TYR A 76 1.08 13.31 -7.52
C TYR A 76 0.40 12.31 -6.57
N LEU A 77 0.65 11.03 -6.81
CA LEU A 77 0.30 9.97 -5.88
C LEU A 77 1.18 10.07 -4.63
N PRO A 78 0.70 9.62 -3.46
CA PRO A 78 1.54 9.51 -2.27
C PRO A 78 2.77 8.63 -2.54
N ALA A 79 3.90 8.92 -1.88
CA ALA A 79 5.11 8.11 -2.00
C ALA A 79 4.89 6.68 -1.49
N ILE A 80 4.13 6.56 -0.40
CA ILE A 80 3.87 5.30 0.29
C ILE A 80 2.40 4.91 0.08
N ARG A 81 2.19 3.69 -0.39
CA ARG A 81 0.89 3.06 -0.56
C ARG A 81 0.51 2.25 0.67
N ASN A 82 1.42 1.42 1.15
CA ASN A 82 1.22 0.58 2.32
C ASN A 82 2.54 0.33 3.06
N VAL A 83 2.46 0.00 4.35
CA VAL A 83 3.60 -0.38 5.19
C VAL A 83 3.23 -1.59 6.02
N ILE A 84 4.07 -2.63 5.97
CA ILE A 84 3.99 -3.82 6.80
C ILE A 84 5.31 -3.95 7.55
N ALA A 85 5.26 -4.15 8.86
CA ALA A 85 6.44 -4.47 9.66
C ALA A 85 6.30 -5.91 10.15
N LYS A 86 7.25 -6.77 9.79
CA LYS A 86 7.19 -8.21 10.07
C LYS A 86 8.59 -8.82 9.94
N ASP A 87 8.88 -9.84 10.75
CA ASP A 87 10.11 -10.63 10.69
C ASP A 87 11.38 -9.75 10.65
N SER A 88 11.43 -8.75 11.53
CA SER A 88 12.52 -7.76 11.62
C SER A 88 12.72 -6.83 10.42
N ASN A 89 11.79 -6.82 9.47
CA ASN A 89 11.85 -5.97 8.30
C ASN A 89 10.62 -5.05 8.22
N VAL A 90 10.80 -3.93 7.53
CA VAL A 90 9.72 -2.99 7.17
C VAL A 90 9.59 -3.00 5.66
N TYR A 91 8.46 -3.50 5.18
CA TYR A 91 8.09 -3.59 3.78
C TYR A 91 7.22 -2.40 3.41
N VAL A 92 7.67 -1.63 2.43
CA VAL A 92 6.99 -0.40 2.00
C VAL A 92 6.58 -0.55 0.54
N GLN A 93 5.28 -0.64 0.31
CA GLN A 93 4.69 -0.69 -1.02
C GLN A 93 4.50 0.73 -1.56
N THR A 94 4.77 0.96 -2.83
CA THR A 94 4.47 2.24 -3.51
C THR A 94 3.39 2.06 -4.59
N TYR A 95 2.97 3.16 -5.22
CA TYR A 95 2.05 3.13 -6.37
C TYR A 95 2.76 2.86 -7.70
N LYS A 96 4.10 2.76 -7.72
CA LYS A 96 4.84 2.47 -8.96
C LYS A 96 4.63 1.01 -9.35
N LYS A 97 4.27 0.79 -10.61
CA LYS A 97 4.03 -0.55 -11.18
C LYS A 97 4.96 -0.86 -12.35
N LYS A 98 5.27 -2.13 -12.53
CA LYS A 98 5.93 -2.70 -13.72
C LYS A 98 5.36 -4.09 -13.98
N ASN A 99 4.86 -4.35 -15.19
CA ASN A 99 4.29 -5.65 -15.59
C ASN A 99 3.25 -6.19 -14.58
N ASN A 100 2.30 -5.34 -14.18
CA ASN A 100 1.25 -5.66 -13.18
C ASN A 100 1.78 -6.05 -11.77
N ARG A 101 3.03 -5.67 -11.45
CA ARG A 101 3.63 -5.85 -10.12
C ARG A 101 3.86 -4.49 -9.47
N SER A 102 3.60 -4.39 -8.17
CA SER A 102 3.89 -3.20 -7.35
C SER A 102 5.33 -3.18 -6.88
N GLU A 103 5.93 -2.00 -6.82
CA GLU A 103 7.25 -1.79 -6.21
C GLU A 103 7.19 -1.89 -4.68
N PHE A 104 8.15 -2.61 -4.11
CA PHE A 104 8.37 -2.75 -2.68
C PHE A 104 9.82 -2.38 -2.34
N PHE A 105 9.98 -1.62 -1.26
CA PHE A 105 11.24 -1.39 -0.58
C PHE A 105 11.25 -2.17 0.73
N ILE A 106 12.36 -2.85 1.02
CA ILE A 106 12.57 -3.57 2.27
C ILE A 106 13.61 -2.80 3.07
N PHE A 107 13.26 -2.43 4.29
CA PHE A 107 14.17 -1.81 5.25
C PHE A 107 14.39 -2.73 6.44
N ASP A 108 15.57 -2.68 7.03
CA ASP A 108 15.81 -3.27 8.35
C ASP A 108 15.15 -2.42 9.45
N ARG A 109 15.21 -2.90 10.68
CA ARG A 109 14.66 -2.18 11.85
C ARG A 109 15.27 -0.80 12.08
N ASN A 110 16.48 -0.55 11.60
CA ASN A 110 17.16 0.73 11.77
C ASN A 110 16.84 1.71 10.64
N GLY A 111 15.97 1.32 9.71
CA GLY A 111 15.57 2.13 8.56
C GLY A 111 16.58 2.10 7.42
N LYS A 112 17.55 1.18 7.43
CA LYS A 112 18.46 1.00 6.30
C LYS A 112 17.78 0.15 5.24
N MET A 113 17.76 0.61 4.00
CA MET A 113 17.24 -0.16 2.88
C MET A 113 18.11 -1.40 2.65
N VAL A 114 17.48 -2.57 2.65
CA VAL A 114 18.10 -3.89 2.44
C VAL A 114 17.89 -4.36 1.01
N ASN A 115 16.68 -4.16 0.47
CA ASN A 115 16.33 -4.66 -0.85
C ASN A 115 15.23 -3.82 -1.52
N LYS A 116 15.09 -4.00 -2.83
CA LYS A 116 14.03 -3.44 -3.67
C LYS A 116 13.58 -4.49 -4.68
N LEU A 117 12.28 -4.75 -4.75
CA LEU A 117 11.73 -5.69 -5.73
C LEU A 117 10.33 -5.29 -6.18
N PHE A 118 9.79 -6.04 -7.14
CA PHE A 118 8.41 -5.89 -7.61
C PHE A 118 7.63 -7.16 -7.26
N LEU A 119 6.46 -7.05 -6.62
CA LEU A 119 5.62 -8.18 -6.22
C LEU A 119 4.25 -8.12 -6.89
N PRO A 120 3.55 -9.26 -7.09
CA PRO A 120 2.19 -9.27 -7.61
C PRO A 120 1.29 -8.27 -6.84
N ASP A 121 0.59 -7.40 -7.57
CA ASP A 121 -0.26 -6.39 -6.94
C ASP A 121 -1.59 -6.99 -6.53
N ALA A 122 -1.68 -7.47 -5.29
CA ALA A 122 -2.85 -8.16 -4.75
C ALA A 122 -4.09 -7.26 -4.58
N SER A 123 -3.96 -5.95 -4.78
CA SER A 123 -5.10 -5.04 -4.68
C SER A 123 -4.90 -3.79 -5.54
N PRO A 124 -4.89 -3.89 -6.87
CA PRO A 124 -4.33 -2.86 -7.75
C PRO A 124 -5.00 -1.48 -7.67
N TYR A 125 -6.23 -1.43 -7.18
CA TYR A 125 -7.04 -0.21 -7.08
C TYR A 125 -7.15 0.35 -5.66
N LYS A 126 -6.43 -0.23 -4.69
CA LYS A 126 -6.38 0.35 -3.34
C LYS A 126 -5.86 1.78 -3.37
N VAL A 127 -6.78 2.68 -3.07
CA VAL A 127 -6.57 4.01 -2.53
C VAL A 127 -6.98 4.00 -1.06
N LYS A 128 -6.66 5.07 -0.32
CA LYS A 128 -6.79 5.20 1.16
C LYS A 128 -8.11 4.68 1.75
N THR A 129 -9.17 4.62 0.96
CA THR A 129 -10.49 4.24 1.42
C THR A 129 -10.64 2.73 1.68
N ASN A 130 -9.90 1.82 1.02
CA ASN A 130 -10.04 0.37 1.25
C ASN A 130 -8.97 -0.22 2.20
N PRO A 131 -9.31 -0.55 3.45
CA PRO A 131 -8.36 -1.06 4.44
C PRO A 131 -8.01 -2.55 4.25
N ASP A 132 -8.72 -3.30 3.40
CA ASP A 132 -8.64 -4.77 3.41
C ASP A 132 -7.34 -5.28 2.78
N ILE A 133 -6.28 -5.42 3.56
CA ILE A 133 -4.99 -5.99 3.15
C ILE A 133 -5.20 -7.45 2.69
N THR A 134 -5.08 -7.72 1.38
CA THR A 134 -5.23 -9.06 0.78
C THR A 134 -3.88 -9.77 0.57
N PHE A 135 -2.84 -9.31 1.27
CA PHE A 135 -1.52 -9.92 1.20
C PHE A 135 -0.80 -9.83 2.55
N THR A 136 0.10 -10.76 2.81
CA THR A 136 0.99 -10.68 3.97
C THR A 136 2.37 -11.17 3.58
N ILE A 137 3.34 -10.89 4.43
CA ILE A 137 4.72 -11.34 4.27
C ILE A 137 5.10 -12.07 5.54
N THR A 138 5.61 -13.29 5.42
CA THR A 138 6.20 -14.02 6.56
C THR A 138 7.16 -15.10 6.08
N GLY A 139 8.22 -15.37 6.83
CA GLY A 139 9.14 -16.47 6.55
C GLY A 139 9.81 -16.37 5.17
N ASN A 140 10.19 -15.16 4.76
CA ASN A 140 10.74 -14.83 3.44
C ASN A 140 9.81 -15.16 2.24
N LYS A 141 8.50 -15.20 2.49
CA LYS A 141 7.47 -15.42 1.47
C LYS A 141 6.44 -14.30 1.46
N TYR A 142 5.96 -13.97 0.28
CA TYR A 142 4.84 -13.07 0.02
C TYR A 142 3.62 -13.91 -0.32
N TYR A 143 2.58 -13.80 0.52
CA TYR A 143 1.30 -14.47 0.35
C TYR A 143 0.27 -13.46 -0.09
N TYR A 144 -0.56 -13.80 -1.06
CA TYR A 144 -1.59 -12.89 -1.55
C TYR A 144 -2.83 -13.63 -2.03
N LEU A 145 -3.97 -12.95 -1.92
CA LEU A 145 -5.26 -13.44 -2.38
C LEU A 145 -5.59 -12.85 -3.75
N VAL A 146 -6.13 -13.68 -4.63
CA VAL A 146 -6.70 -13.30 -5.92
C VAL A 146 -8.16 -13.73 -5.92
N GLU A 147 -9.07 -12.79 -6.21
CA GLU A 147 -10.48 -13.08 -6.34
C GLU A 147 -10.76 -13.72 -7.71
N ASN A 148 -11.37 -14.91 -7.70
CA ASN A 148 -11.87 -15.58 -8.89
C ASN A 148 -13.37 -15.28 -9.02
N LEU A 149 -13.70 -14.27 -9.82
CA LEU A 149 -15.07 -13.79 -9.99
C LEU A 149 -16.00 -14.80 -10.68
N GLU A 150 -15.47 -15.73 -11.48
CA GLU A 150 -16.29 -16.75 -12.16
C GLU A 150 -16.77 -17.82 -11.18
N LYS A 151 -15.93 -18.17 -10.20
CA LYS A 151 -16.24 -19.18 -9.17
C LYS A 151 -16.77 -18.58 -7.87
N GLU A 152 -16.72 -17.25 -7.74
CA GLU A 152 -16.97 -16.53 -6.48
C GLU A 152 -16.07 -17.02 -5.32
N GLU A 153 -14.82 -17.36 -5.63
CA GLU A 153 -13.84 -17.91 -4.68
C GLU A 153 -12.61 -17.00 -4.53
N TRP A 154 -11.90 -17.13 -3.41
CA TRP A 154 -10.58 -16.52 -3.21
C TRP A 154 -9.48 -17.57 -3.31
N GLU A 155 -8.48 -17.31 -4.15
CA GLU A 155 -7.32 -18.17 -4.32
C GLU A 155 -6.12 -17.61 -3.56
N LEU A 156 -5.44 -18.45 -2.78
CA LEU A 156 -4.19 -18.11 -2.10
C LEU A 156 -2.99 -18.46 -2.97
N HIS A 157 -2.12 -17.47 -3.19
CA HIS A 157 -0.89 -17.60 -3.95
C HIS A 157 0.32 -17.23 -3.09
N GLU A 158 1.49 -17.77 -3.42
CA GLU A 158 2.76 -17.40 -2.75
C GLU A 158 3.92 -17.15 -3.74
N THR A 159 4.88 -16.33 -3.33
CA THR A 159 6.17 -16.19 -4.02
C THR A 159 7.28 -15.86 -3.02
N SER A 160 8.52 -16.26 -3.33
CA SER A 160 9.68 -15.96 -2.49
C SER A 160 10.13 -14.50 -2.65
N LEU A 161 10.68 -13.93 -1.57
CA LEU A 161 11.25 -12.58 -1.52
C LEU A 161 12.75 -12.57 -1.83
#